data_AF-A0A920W8C7-F1
#
_entry.id   AF-A0A920W8C7-F1
#
_cell.length_a   1.000
_cell.length_b   1.000
_cell.length_c   1.000
_cell.angle_alpha   90.00
_cell.angle_beta   90.00
_cell.angle_gamma   90.00
#
_symmetry.space_group_name_H-M   'P 1'
#
loop_
_entity.id
_entity.type
_entity.pdbx_description
1 polymer ?
#
loop_
_entity_poly.entity_id
_entity_poly.type
_entity_poly.pdbx_seq_one_letter_code
_entity_poly.pdbx_strand_id
1 'polypeptide(L)'
;MRGEKISYGTLSTSRVWPLFCDFSEQVSASNDDGVLRPDLTVRLPNGAFLVVDSKVPLSAYLRMQELDDAAAREAELKGHVKAVQAHVKALADKRYWALFDDAPDFVVMFVPGESFLADALRAEPGLVDEAMRQRVVIASPMSLMALLLTIARGWQKNSIG
;
A
#
# COMPACT_ATOMS: atom_id res chain seq x y z
N MET A 1 -19.51 7.24 -37.68
CA MET A 1 -18.14 6.94 -38.16
C MET A 1 -17.19 7.17 -36.99
N ARG A 2 -16.93 6.13 -36.19
CA ARG A 2 -15.61 5.53 -35.92
C ARG A 2 -14.49 6.55 -35.67
N GLY A 3 -14.23 6.84 -34.39
CA GLY A 3 -12.93 7.26 -33.89
C GLY A 3 -12.18 6.04 -33.35
N GLU A 4 -10.90 5.94 -33.68
CA GLU A 4 -9.98 4.83 -33.37
C GLU A 4 -9.88 4.49 -31.88
N LYS A 5 -9.87 3.19 -31.57
CA LYS A 5 -9.38 2.66 -30.30
C LYS A 5 -7.86 2.51 -30.41
N ILE A 6 -7.12 3.22 -29.55
CA ILE A 6 -5.69 3.02 -29.36
C ILE A 6 -5.50 1.66 -28.67
N SER A 7 -4.79 0.75 -29.35
CA SER A 7 -4.45 -0.59 -28.87
C SER A 7 -3.11 -0.53 -28.13
N TYR A 8 -3.07 -0.85 -26.84
CA TYR A 8 -1.81 -0.97 -26.10
C TYR A 8 -1.28 -2.41 -26.20
N GLY A 9 -0.05 -2.52 -26.71
CA GLY A 9 0.60 -3.77 -27.05
C GLY A 9 0.98 -4.61 -25.83
N THR A 10 0.76 -5.92 -25.96
CA THR A 10 1.26 -6.96 -25.07
C THR A 10 2.77 -7.09 -25.22
N LEU A 11 3.54 -6.66 -24.21
CA LEU A 11 4.96 -6.98 -24.13
C LEU A 11 5.13 -8.40 -23.55
N SER A 12 5.16 -9.38 -24.45
CA SER A 12 5.70 -10.71 -24.20
C SER A 12 7.06 -10.79 -24.87
N THR A 13 8.13 -10.95 -24.08
CA THR A 13 9.27 -11.86 -24.34
C THR A 13 10.42 -11.55 -23.38
N SER A 14 10.46 -12.22 -22.22
CA SER A 14 11.67 -12.81 -21.63
C SER A 14 11.32 -13.50 -20.31
N ARG A 15 11.86 -14.70 -20.17
CA ARG A 15 11.32 -15.79 -19.36
C ARG A 15 12.00 -15.83 -18.00
N VAL A 16 11.79 -14.81 -17.17
CA VAL A 16 12.01 -14.84 -15.72
C VAL A 16 11.02 -13.83 -15.11
N TRP A 17 10.22 -14.24 -14.12
CA TRP A 17 9.14 -13.49 -13.43
C TRP A 17 7.77 -13.45 -14.13
N PRO A 18 6.71 -14.03 -13.54
CA PRO A 18 5.37 -13.87 -14.08
C PRO A 18 4.79 -12.54 -13.61
N LEU A 19 4.73 -11.57 -14.52
CA LEU A 19 3.95 -10.33 -14.38
C LEU A 19 2.46 -10.68 -14.37
N PHE A 20 1.85 -10.71 -13.18
CA PHE A 20 0.40 -10.89 -12.97
C PHE A 20 -0.29 -9.65 -12.38
N CYS A 21 0.38 -8.49 -12.37
CA CYS A 21 -0.19 -7.25 -11.86
C CYS A 21 -0.04 -6.16 -12.91
N ASP A 22 -1.17 -5.75 -13.49
CA ASP A 22 -1.29 -4.48 -14.19
C ASP A 22 -1.40 -3.40 -13.12
N PHE A 23 -0.58 -2.36 -13.19
CA PHE A 23 -0.64 -1.23 -12.27
C PHE A 23 -0.94 0.05 -13.04
N SER A 24 -1.77 0.89 -12.45
CA SER A 24 -2.08 2.22 -12.97
C SER A 24 -1.70 3.25 -11.93
N GLU A 25 -0.75 4.09 -12.30
CA GLU A 25 -0.43 5.34 -11.62
C GLU A 25 -1.53 6.33 -12.00
N GLN A 26 -2.34 6.76 -11.02
CA GLN A 26 -3.37 7.80 -11.13
C GLN A 26 -4.71 7.43 -11.79
N VAL A 27 -5.41 6.44 -11.21
CA VAL A 27 -6.87 6.35 -11.40
C VAL A 27 -7.53 7.42 -10.54
N SER A 28 -8.09 8.46 -11.16
CA SER A 28 -8.98 9.40 -10.46
C SER A 28 -10.28 8.68 -10.14
N ALA A 29 -10.59 8.47 -8.85
CA ALA A 29 -11.88 7.92 -8.43
C ALA A 29 -12.68 9.02 -7.73
N SER A 30 -13.91 9.24 -8.18
CA SER A 30 -14.83 10.21 -7.57
C SER A 30 -15.84 9.48 -6.70
N ASN A 31 -16.06 9.97 -5.49
CA ASN A 31 -17.20 9.62 -4.65
C ASN A 31 -18.11 10.85 -4.48
N ASP A 32 -19.27 10.67 -3.85
CA ASP A 32 -20.20 11.74 -3.46
C ASP A 32 -19.52 12.85 -2.60
N ASP A 33 -18.42 12.51 -1.90
CA ASP A 33 -17.63 13.43 -1.07
C ASP A 33 -16.46 14.14 -1.82
N GLY A 34 -16.25 13.86 -3.10
CA GLY A 34 -15.22 14.50 -3.93
C GLY A 34 -14.28 13.55 -4.67
N VAL A 35 -13.21 14.11 -5.26
CA VAL A 35 -12.23 13.36 -6.06
C VAL A 35 -11.11 12.84 -5.14
N LEU A 36 -11.04 11.53 -4.96
CA LEU A 36 -9.95 10.84 -4.28
C LEU A 36 -8.95 10.32 -5.32
N ARG A 37 -7.68 10.66 -5.11
CA ARG A 37 -6.57 10.23 -5.98
C ARG A 37 -5.62 9.35 -5.18
N PRO A 38 -5.76 8.02 -5.26
CA PRO A 38 -4.76 7.13 -4.71
C PRO A 38 -3.41 7.31 -5.42
N ASP A 39 -2.31 7.13 -4.69
CA ASP A 39 -0.97 7.22 -5.27
C ASP A 39 -0.74 6.10 -6.30
N LEU A 40 -1.22 4.89 -6.00
CA LEU A 40 -1.11 3.72 -6.88
C LEU A 40 -2.37 2.85 -6.76
N THR A 41 -2.81 2.30 -7.90
CA THR A 41 -3.79 1.23 -7.94
C THR A 41 -3.22 0.02 -8.68
N VAL A 42 -3.40 -1.17 -8.11
CA VAL A 42 -2.99 -2.44 -8.72
C VAL A 42 -4.25 -3.21 -9.08
N ARG A 43 -4.42 -3.51 -10.37
CA ARG A 43 -5.52 -4.34 -10.84
C ARG A 43 -5.18 -5.81 -10.57
N LEU A 44 -6.03 -6.46 -9.80
CA LEU A 44 -5.91 -7.86 -9.44
C LEU A 44 -6.51 -8.77 -10.53
N PRO A 45 -6.12 -10.06 -10.59
CA PRO A 45 -6.56 -10.98 -11.65
C PRO A 45 -8.09 -11.14 -11.79
N ASN A 46 -8.85 -10.85 -10.74
CA ASN A 46 -10.31 -10.93 -10.72
C ASN A 46 -11.01 -9.63 -11.11
N GLY A 47 -10.26 -8.62 -11.53
CA GLY A 47 -10.81 -7.30 -11.84
C GLY A 47 -10.94 -6.37 -10.63
N ALA A 48 -10.67 -6.85 -9.42
CA ALA A 48 -10.60 -6.01 -8.22
C ALA A 48 -9.42 -5.03 -8.28
N PHE A 49 -9.50 -3.95 -7.51
CA PHE A 49 -8.43 -2.96 -7.38
C PHE A 49 -7.86 -2.94 -5.97
N LEU A 50 -6.54 -3.11 -5.85
CA LEU A 50 -5.81 -2.88 -4.61
C LEU A 50 -5.26 -1.45 -4.62
N VAL A 51 -5.65 -0.66 -3.63
CA VAL A 51 -5.15 0.70 -3.45
C VAL A 51 -3.90 0.69 -2.59
N VAL A 52 -2.85 1.38 -3.03
CA VAL A 52 -1.61 1.60 -2.29
C VAL A 52 -1.39 3.11 -2.15
N ASP A 53 -1.21 3.58 -0.92
CA ASP A 53 -0.95 4.99 -0.59
C ASP A 53 0.33 5.06 0.24
N SER A 54 1.19 6.04 -0.07
CA SER A 54 2.57 6.10 0.43
C SER A 54 2.91 7.52 0.87
N LYS A 55 2.40 7.96 2.03
CA LYS A 55 2.73 9.30 2.56
C LYS A 55 3.02 9.29 4.06
N VAL A 56 3.73 8.27 4.56
CA VAL A 56 4.29 8.32 5.92
C VAL A 56 5.48 9.29 5.94
N PRO A 57 5.43 10.39 6.73
CA PRO A 57 6.57 11.29 6.85
C PRO A 57 7.71 10.64 7.65
N LEU A 58 8.90 10.56 7.06
CA LEU A 58 10.07 9.88 7.64
C LEU A 58 11.01 10.82 8.42
N SER A 59 10.68 12.10 8.55
CA SER A 59 11.61 13.10 9.08
C SER A 59 12.07 12.81 10.52
N ALA A 60 11.18 12.31 11.38
CA ALA A 60 11.53 11.91 12.75
C ALA A 60 12.51 10.73 12.76
N TYR A 61 12.26 9.71 11.94
CA TYR A 61 13.17 8.58 11.82
C TYR A 61 14.54 9.01 11.29
N LEU A 62 14.59 9.88 10.27
CA LEU A 62 15.86 10.35 9.72
C LEU A 62 16.67 11.13 10.77
N ARG A 63 16.03 12.00 11.55
CA ARG A 63 16.69 12.69 12.68
C ARG A 63 17.19 11.71 13.74
N MET A 64 16.42 10.66 14.06
CA MET A 64 16.84 9.62 15.01
C MET A 64 18.19 8.98 14.62
N GLN A 65 18.45 8.81 13.32
CA GLN A 65 19.68 8.18 12.83
C GLN A 65 20.92 9.08 12.97
N GLU A 66 20.72 10.40 13.09
CA GLU A 66 21.79 11.39 13.23
C GLU A 66 22.14 11.70 14.70
N LEU A 67 21.38 11.14 15.65
CA LEU A 67 21.53 11.39 17.07
C LEU A 67 22.37 10.29 17.74
N ASP A 68 23.33 10.70 18.58
CA ASP A 68 24.13 9.79 19.40
C ASP A 68 23.50 9.56 20.80
N ASP A 69 22.75 10.55 21.31
CA ASP A 69 22.13 10.47 22.62
C ASP A 69 20.92 9.51 22.63
N ALA A 70 20.96 8.52 23.51
CA ALA A 70 19.94 7.48 23.56
C ALA A 70 18.53 8.02 23.87
N ALA A 71 18.42 9.01 24.76
CA ALA A 71 17.12 9.58 25.13
C ALA A 71 16.52 10.40 23.98
N ALA A 72 17.34 11.18 23.27
CA ALA A 72 16.94 11.91 22.08
C ALA A 72 16.49 10.97 20.95
N ARG A 73 17.21 9.85 20.74
CA ARG A 73 16.81 8.82 19.78
C ARG A 73 15.46 8.20 20.12
N GLU A 74 15.22 7.88 21.40
CA GLU A 74 13.93 7.33 21.83
C GLU A 74 12.77 8.31 21.60
N ALA A 75 13.00 9.60 21.82
CA ALA A 75 12.01 10.64 21.57
C ALA A 75 11.64 10.72 20.08
N GLU A 76 12.62 10.70 19.18
CA GLU A 76 12.37 10.69 17.73
C GLU A 76 11.72 9.39 17.25
N LEU A 77 12.06 8.24 17.85
CA LEU A 77 11.39 6.97 17.57
C LEU A 77 9.90 7.02 17.94
N LYS A 78 9.55 7.60 19.08
CA LYS A 78 8.15 7.86 19.45
C LYS A 78 7.47 8.80 18.46
N GLY A 79 8.20 9.80 17.95
CA GLY A 79 7.73 10.68 16.88
C GLY A 79 7.41 9.91 15.59
N HIS A 80 8.28 8.98 15.19
CA HIS A 80 8.08 8.11 14.04
C HIS A 80 6.84 7.22 14.21
N VAL A 81 6.67 6.54 15.36
CA VAL A 81 5.48 5.73 15.65
C VAL A 81 4.20 6.57 15.53
N LYS A 82 4.18 7.78 16.12
CA LYS A 82 3.02 8.68 16.05
C LYS A 82 2.71 9.09 14.61
N ALA A 83 3.72 9.36 13.80
CA ALA A 83 3.55 9.68 12.38
C ALA A 83 2.92 8.52 11.61
N VAL A 84 3.37 7.29 11.88
CA VAL A 84 2.79 6.08 11.27
C VAL A 84 1.32 5.91 11.67
N GLN A 85 1.00 5.99 12.97
CA GLN A 85 -0.37 5.89 13.48
C GLN A 85 -1.29 6.97 12.91
N ALA A 86 -0.81 8.21 12.80
CA ALA A 86 -1.57 9.31 12.20
C ALA A 86 -1.87 9.04 10.72
N HIS A 87 -0.92 8.44 9.99
CA HIS A 87 -1.13 8.11 8.58
C HIS A 87 -2.10 6.93 8.40
N VAL A 88 -2.02 5.90 9.26
CA VAL A 88 -3.03 4.83 9.33
C VAL A 88 -4.43 5.41 9.46
N LYS A 89 -4.62 6.30 10.45
CA LYS A 89 -5.92 6.95 10.67
C LYS A 89 -6.38 7.75 9.45
N ALA A 90 -5.48 8.55 8.85
CA ALA A 90 -5.81 9.34 7.68
C ALA A 90 -6.23 8.48 6.47
N LEU A 91 -5.61 7.31 6.29
CA LEU A 91 -5.98 6.36 5.23
C LEU A 91 -7.31 5.67 5.51
N ALA A 92 -7.56 5.31 6.77
CA ALA A 92 -8.83 4.72 7.17
C ALA A 92 -10.00 5.68 6.91
N ASP A 93 -9.82 6.97 7.20
CA ASP A 93 -10.81 8.02 7.00
C ASP A 93 -11.14 8.27 5.52
N LYS A 94 -10.18 8.06 4.60
CA LYS A 94 -10.41 8.19 3.15
C LYS A 94 -11.29 7.07 2.57
N ARG A 95 -11.40 5.93 3.26
CA ARG A 95 -12.27 4.79 2.89
C ARG A 95 -12.18 4.39 1.42
N TYR A 96 -10.98 4.26 0.87
CA TYR A 96 -10.77 3.94 -0.55
C TYR A 96 -11.52 2.68 -1.03
N TRP A 97 -11.76 1.72 -0.14
CA TRP A 97 -12.54 0.51 -0.43
C TRP A 97 -14.01 0.78 -0.77
N ALA A 98 -14.56 1.95 -0.43
CA ALA A 98 -15.92 2.34 -0.80
C ALA A 98 -16.02 2.90 -2.24
N LEU A 99 -14.90 3.07 -2.95
CA LEU A 99 -14.85 3.67 -4.28
C LEU A 99 -15.07 2.66 -5.42
N PHE A 100 -14.98 1.37 -5.13
CA PHE A 100 -15.03 0.31 -6.13
C PHE A 100 -15.84 -0.86 -5.59
N ASP A 101 -16.86 -1.32 -6.35
CA ASP A 101 -17.77 -2.38 -5.92
C ASP A 101 -17.08 -3.74 -5.64
N ASP A 102 -15.93 -4.00 -6.28
CA ASP A 102 -15.19 -5.27 -6.21
C ASP A 102 -13.79 -5.15 -5.57
N ALA A 103 -13.46 -4.05 -4.88
CA ALA A 103 -12.14 -3.92 -4.24
C ALA A 103 -12.00 -4.77 -2.97
N PRO A 104 -10.78 -5.20 -2.60
CA PRO A 104 -10.53 -5.70 -1.26
C PRO A 104 -10.93 -4.64 -0.23
N ASP A 105 -11.48 -5.10 0.90
CA ASP A 105 -12.00 -4.28 2.00
C ASP A 105 -10.90 -3.52 2.81
N PHE A 106 -9.78 -3.15 2.18
CA PHE A 106 -8.65 -2.49 2.83
C PHE A 106 -7.78 -1.67 1.86
N VAL A 107 -6.98 -0.77 2.43
CA VAL A 107 -5.91 -0.02 1.73
C VAL A 107 -4.54 -0.46 2.21
N VAL A 108 -3.55 -0.48 1.31
CA VAL A 108 -2.16 -0.71 1.70
C VAL A 108 -1.49 0.62 2.00
N MET A 109 -0.98 0.75 3.23
CA MET A 109 -0.06 1.83 3.60
C MET A 109 1.36 1.37 3.31
N PHE A 110 2.00 1.99 2.32
CA PHE A 110 3.35 1.63 1.93
C PHE A 110 4.42 2.38 2.74
N VAL A 111 5.38 1.63 3.28
CA VAL A 111 6.54 2.13 4.01
C VAL A 111 7.80 1.78 3.22
N PRO A 112 8.56 2.77 2.70
CA PRO A 112 9.58 2.52 1.67
C PRO A 112 10.84 1.78 2.15
N GLY A 113 11.03 1.63 3.47
CA GLY A 113 12.21 0.99 4.03
C GLY A 113 11.83 -0.02 5.11
N GLU A 114 12.44 -1.20 5.02
CA GLU A 114 12.21 -2.31 5.96
C GLU A 114 12.59 -1.92 7.39
N SER A 115 13.69 -1.18 7.57
CA SER A 115 14.17 -0.72 8.88
C SER A 115 13.19 0.24 9.55
N PHE A 116 12.59 1.15 8.79
CA PHE A 116 11.59 2.10 9.29
C PHE A 116 10.38 1.38 9.88
N LEU A 117 9.89 0.36 9.16
CA LEU A 117 8.78 -0.45 9.61
C LEU A 117 9.20 -1.29 10.83
N ALA A 118 10.34 -1.98 10.76
CA ALA A 118 10.81 -2.84 11.85
C ALA A 118 10.99 -2.07 13.17
N ASP A 119 11.55 -0.86 13.14
CA ASP A 119 11.73 -0.04 14.35
C ASP A 119 10.40 0.48 14.90
N ALA A 120 9.45 0.87 14.04
CA ALA A 120 8.11 1.23 14.49
C ALA A 120 7.40 0.06 15.18
N LEU A 121 7.53 -1.16 14.64
CA LEU A 121 6.94 -2.37 15.23
C LEU A 121 7.59 -2.79 16.54
N ARG A 122 8.91 -2.60 16.67
CA ARG A 122 9.61 -2.84 17.95
C ARG A 122 9.15 -1.86 19.03
N ALA A 123 8.98 -0.59 18.66
CA ALA A 123 8.56 0.46 19.57
C ALA A 123 7.06 0.35 19.94
N GLU A 124 6.23 -0.09 19.01
CA GLU A 124 4.78 -0.27 19.19
C GLU A 124 4.33 -1.62 18.61
N PRO A 125 4.41 -2.72 19.40
CA PRO A 125 4.04 -4.06 18.94
C PRO A 125 2.58 -4.18 18.50
N GLY A 126 1.67 -3.35 19.03
CA GLY A 126 0.25 -3.37 18.68
C GLY A 126 -0.10 -2.63 17.37
N LEU A 127 0.88 -2.03 16.70
CA LEU A 127 0.66 -1.14 15.55
C LEU A 127 -0.01 -1.84 14.36
N VAL A 128 0.40 -3.08 14.05
CA VAL A 128 -0.17 -3.84 12.92
C VAL A 128 -1.62 -4.19 13.21
N ASP A 129 -1.90 -4.71 14.40
CA ASP A 129 -3.26 -5.11 14.77
C ASP A 129 -4.22 -3.93 14.77
N GLU A 130 -3.76 -2.76 15.24
CA GLU A 130 -4.55 -1.52 15.21
C GLU A 130 -4.81 -1.05 13.77
N ALA A 131 -3.79 -1.05 12.92
CA ALA A 131 -3.96 -0.68 11.51
C ALA A 131 -4.94 -1.63 10.79
N MET A 132 -4.82 -2.94 11.04
CA MET A 132 -5.70 -3.94 10.45
C MET A 132 -7.16 -3.78 10.90
N ARG A 133 -7.41 -3.47 12.18
CA ARG A 133 -8.77 -3.14 12.67
C ARG A 133 -9.38 -1.96 11.93
N GLN A 134 -8.54 -1.02 11.48
CA GLN A 134 -8.95 0.15 10.70
C GLN A 134 -8.92 -0.09 9.18
N ARG A 135 -8.80 -1.35 8.72
CA ARG A 135 -8.72 -1.73 7.29
C ARG A 135 -7.51 -1.13 6.56
N VAL A 136 -6.40 -0.97 7.28
CA VAL A 136 -5.12 -0.52 6.72
C VAL A 136 -4.08 -1.64 6.88
N VAL A 137 -3.54 -2.12 5.77
CA VAL A 137 -2.44 -3.09 5.75
C VAL A 137 -1.13 -2.34 5.59
N ILE A 138 -0.28 -2.38 6.60
CA ILE A 138 1.06 -1.79 6.51
C ILE A 138 1.97 -2.73 5.74
N ALA A 139 2.58 -2.24 4.66
CA ALA A 139 3.48 -3.03 3.84
C ALA A 139 4.76 -2.27 3.48
N SER A 140 5.88 -2.97 3.56
CA SER A 140 7.16 -2.62 2.97
C SER A 140 7.27 -3.16 1.53
N PRO A 141 8.32 -2.82 0.75
CA PRO A 141 8.52 -3.41 -0.58
C PRO A 141 8.45 -4.94 -0.59
N MET A 142 9.10 -5.60 0.38
CA MET A 142 9.12 -7.07 0.45
C MET A 142 7.74 -7.65 0.78
N SER A 143 7.05 -7.08 1.76
CA SER A 143 5.74 -7.59 2.17
C SER A 143 4.63 -7.25 1.16
N LEU A 144 4.71 -6.12 0.46
CA LEU A 144 3.83 -5.81 -0.67
C LEU A 144 4.03 -6.82 -1.80
N MET A 145 5.27 -7.12 -2.16
CA MET A 145 5.57 -8.15 -3.16
C MET A 145 4.99 -9.52 -2.75
N ALA A 146 5.19 -9.91 -1.49
CA ALA A 146 4.64 -11.17 -0.96
C ALA A 146 3.10 -11.20 -0.99
N LEU A 147 2.44 -10.09 -0.65
CA LEU A 147 0.99 -9.93 -0.74
C LEU A 147 0.50 -10.11 -2.17
N LEU A 148 1.10 -9.41 -3.13
CA LEU A 148 0.72 -9.49 -4.55
C LEU A 148 0.95 -10.90 -5.11
N LEU A 149 2.07 -11.54 -4.79
CA LEU A 149 2.35 -12.93 -5.17
C LEU A 149 1.33 -13.91 -4.57
N THR A 150 0.93 -13.69 -3.32
CA THR A 150 -0.08 -14.53 -2.65
C THR A 150 -1.44 -14.39 -3.32
N ILE A 151 -1.84 -13.15 -3.62
CA ILE A 151 -3.07 -12.88 -4.37
C ILE A 151 -3.01 -13.58 -5.74
N ALA A 152 -1.96 -13.35 -6.53
CA ALA A 152 -1.80 -13.95 -7.85
C ALA A 152 -1.89 -15.49 -7.83
N ARG A 153 -1.25 -16.13 -6.83
CA ARG A 153 -1.29 -17.60 -6.66
C ARG A 153 -2.64 -18.12 -6.19
N GLY A 154 -3.36 -17.38 -5.33
CA GLY A 154 -4.71 -17.73 -4.89
C GLY A 154 -5.67 -17.81 -6.06
N TRP A 155 -5.55 -16.87 -7.01
CA TRP A 155 -6.35 -16.87 -8.24
C TRP A 155 -6.08 -18.06 -9.15
N GLN A 156 -4.82 -18.46 -9.30
CA GLN A 156 -4.44 -19.59 -10.17
C GLN A 156 -5.03 -20.93 -9.70
N LYS A 157 -5.33 -21.07 -8.39
CA LYS A 157 -5.96 -22.26 -7.81
C LYS A 157 -7.49 -22.30 -7.97
N ASN A 158 -8.16 -21.14 -8.04
CA ASN A 158 -9.62 -21.06 -8.16
C ASN A 158 -10.12 -21.12 -9.62
N SER A 159 -9.23 -20.98 -10.60
CA SER A 159 -9.53 -21.14 -12.04
C SER A 159 -9.50 -22.61 -12.52
N ILE A 160 -9.31 -23.56 -11.60
CA ILE A 160 -9.41 -25.00 -11.85
C ILE A 160 -10.46 -25.54 -10.87
N GLY A 161 -11.73 -25.35 -11.20
CA GLY A 161 -12.89 -25.79 -10.42
C GLY A 161 -14.13 -25.81 -11.28
#